data_AF-A0AA87QB00-F1
#
_entry.id   AF-A0AA87QB00-F1
#
_cell.length_a   1.000
_cell.length_b   1.000
_cell.length_c   1.000
_cell.angle_alpha   90.00
_cell.angle_beta   90.00
_cell.angle_gamma   90.00
#
_symmetry.space_group_name_H-M   'P 1'
#
loop_
_entity.id
_entity.type
_entity.pdbx_description
1 polymer ?
#
loop_
_entity_poly.entity_id
_entity_poly.type
_entity_poly.pdbx_seq_one_letter_code
_entity_poly.pdbx_strand_id
1 'polypeptide(L)'
;MRQAPDAQLAAAIASMTIGCAPVAVRRFTTGSRHYVFDLQFTDRPSAVVRIGDPSARAEMAGAVYLSELLRPRGMPLPAILAQDLDGEFPWLLLERFPGTDLGTVISILTDAQLEKIASRVAHAQAIAGGTASVGRYGVDFHRDLTLD
;
A
#
# COMPACT_ATOMS: atom_id res chain seq x y z
N MET A 1 4.60 23.72 14.13
CA MET A 1 5.16 22.65 13.28
C MET A 1 4.21 21.46 13.39
N ARG A 2 3.63 20.96 12.30
CA ARG A 2 2.81 19.73 12.37
C ARG A 2 3.74 18.54 12.59
N GLN A 3 3.44 17.69 13.56
CA GLN A 3 4.15 16.45 13.79
C GLN A 3 3.88 15.51 12.60
N ALA A 4 4.93 14.93 12.02
CA ALA A 4 4.78 13.93 10.96
C ALA A 4 4.52 12.55 11.58
N PRO A 5 3.77 11.65 10.91
CA PRO A 5 3.66 10.26 11.33
C PRO A 5 5.03 9.61 11.53
N ASP A 6 5.19 8.92 12.64
CA ASP A 6 6.44 8.29 13.06
C ASP A 6 6.24 6.82 13.47
N ALA A 7 7.34 6.18 13.87
CA ALA A 7 7.33 4.78 14.30
C ALA A 7 6.52 4.56 15.58
N GLN A 8 6.40 5.57 16.46
CA GLN A 8 5.62 5.47 17.69
C GLN A 8 4.13 5.43 17.39
N LEU A 9 3.66 6.30 16.49
CA LEU A 9 2.28 6.26 16.00
C LEU A 9 1.96 4.92 15.33
N ALA A 10 2.88 4.42 14.50
CA ALA A 10 2.75 3.11 13.85
C ALA A 10 2.61 1.95 14.87
N ALA A 11 3.44 1.94 15.92
CA ALA A 11 3.35 0.96 17.00
C ALA A 11 2.04 1.08 17.81
N ALA A 12 1.58 2.30 18.05
CA ALA A 12 0.33 2.57 18.75
C ALA A 12 -0.89 2.06 17.96
N ILE A 13 -0.94 2.30 16.64
CA ILE A 13 -1.99 1.77 15.76
C ILE A 13 -2.06 0.24 15.84
N ALA A 14 -0.92 -0.43 15.79
CA ALA A 14 -0.88 -1.89 15.92
C ALA A 14 -1.32 -2.36 17.30
N SER A 15 -0.87 -1.71 18.37
CA SER A 15 -1.29 -2.05 19.74
C SER A 15 -2.80 -1.92 19.92
N MET A 16 -3.41 -0.88 19.35
CA MET A 16 -4.84 -0.62 19.42
C MET A 16 -5.67 -1.61 18.61
N THR A 17 -5.22 -1.98 17.41
CA THR A 17 -6.02 -2.78 16.47
C THR A 17 -5.77 -4.29 16.58
N ILE A 18 -4.50 -4.67 16.80
CA ILE A 18 -4.06 -6.05 16.89
C ILE A 18 -4.05 -6.54 18.35
N GLY A 19 -3.98 -5.63 19.32
CA GLY A 19 -3.89 -5.94 20.75
C GLY A 19 -2.47 -6.27 21.23
N CYS A 20 -1.45 -6.10 20.40
CA CYS A 20 -0.05 -6.28 20.78
C CYS A 20 0.87 -5.25 20.14
N ALA A 21 1.92 -4.87 20.88
CA ALA A 21 2.96 -4.00 20.37
C ALA A 21 3.96 -4.79 19.50
N PRO A 22 4.44 -4.20 18.40
CA PRO A 22 5.50 -4.81 17.59
C PRO A 22 6.84 -4.79 18.34
N VAL A 23 7.67 -5.82 18.12
CA VAL A 23 9.04 -5.88 18.65
C VAL A 23 10.02 -5.02 17.87
N ALA A 24 9.69 -4.72 16.60
CA ALA A 24 10.43 -3.77 15.78
C ALA A 24 9.50 -3.03 14.83
N VAL A 25 9.80 -1.75 14.62
CA VAL A 25 9.12 -0.89 13.65
C VAL A 25 10.15 -0.26 12.75
N ARG A 26 10.04 -0.50 11.44
CA ARG A 26 10.97 0.04 10.44
C ARG A 26 10.22 0.84 9.39
N ARG A 27 10.64 2.08 9.15
CA ARG A 27 10.10 2.89 8.06
C ARG A 27 10.62 2.39 6.71
N PHE A 28 9.71 2.17 5.76
CA PHE A 28 10.09 2.12 4.35
C PHE A 28 10.29 3.55 3.85
N THR A 29 11.47 3.82 3.30
CA THR A 29 11.82 5.14 2.74
C THR A 29 11.50 5.25 1.25
N THR A 30 11.05 4.17 0.63
CA THR A 30 10.63 4.14 -0.76
C THR A 30 9.18 4.64 -0.88
N GLY A 31 8.99 5.73 -1.61
CA GLY A 31 7.69 6.40 -1.76
C GLY A 31 7.60 7.70 -0.96
N SER A 32 7.00 8.73 -1.56
CA SER A 32 6.98 10.10 -1.02
C SER A 32 5.61 10.53 -0.47
N ARG A 33 4.53 9.82 -0.82
CA ARG A 33 3.15 10.25 -0.49
C ARG A 33 2.65 9.78 0.87
N HIS A 34 3.09 8.62 1.32
CA HIS A 34 2.63 8.01 2.57
C HIS A 34 3.82 7.62 3.45
N TYR A 35 3.59 7.62 4.76
CA TYR A 35 4.52 7.11 5.76
C TYR A 35 4.22 5.62 5.97
N VAL A 36 5.10 4.76 5.48
CA VAL A 36 4.87 3.30 5.51
C VAL A 36 5.84 2.65 6.49
N PHE A 37 5.33 1.82 7.38
CA PHE A 37 6.12 1.14 8.41
C PHE A 37 5.88 -0.37 8.39
N ASP A 38 6.97 -1.11 8.39
CA ASP A 38 7.06 -2.56 8.58
C ASP A 38 7.00 -2.85 10.08
N LEU A 39 6.04 -3.68 10.49
CA LEU A 39 5.79 -4.05 11.88
C LEU A 39 6.13 -5.52 12.08
N GLN A 40 7.13 -5.79 12.91
CA GLN A 40 7.56 -7.13 13.23
C GLN A 40 7.04 -7.55 14.61
N PHE A 41 6.63 -8.81 14.72
CA PHE A 41 6.09 -9.41 15.94
C PHE A 41 6.76 -10.76 16.17
N THR A 42 6.81 -11.21 17.43
CA THR A 42 7.41 -12.50 17.81
C THR A 42 6.53 -13.68 17.39
N ASP A 43 5.23 -13.61 17.73
CA ASP A 43 4.35 -14.79 17.70
C ASP A 43 3.27 -14.70 16.62
N ARG A 44 3.45 -13.83 15.61
CA ARG A 44 2.49 -13.65 14.52
C ARG A 44 3.12 -13.09 13.25
N PRO A 45 2.44 -13.22 12.10
CA PRO A 45 2.90 -12.61 10.86
C PRO A 45 3.11 -11.10 11.02
N SER A 46 4.15 -10.60 10.34
CA SER A 46 4.40 -9.16 10.24
C SER A 46 3.23 -8.44 9.54
N ALA A 47 3.09 -7.16 9.81
CA ALA A 47 2.08 -6.30 9.20
C ALA A 47 2.74 -5.03 8.65
N VAL A 48 2.03 -4.32 7.78
CA VAL A 48 2.44 -3.01 7.29
C VAL A 48 1.40 -1.99 7.69
N VAL A 49 1.81 -0.89 8.31
CA VAL A 49 0.92 0.26 8.46
C VAL A 49 1.31 1.34 7.46
N ARG A 50 0.33 1.82 6.72
CA ARG A 50 0.44 2.95 5.81
C ARG A 50 -0.34 4.12 6.40
N ILE A 51 0.35 5.22 6.67
CA ILE A 51 -0.21 6.41 7.30
C ILE A 51 -0.07 7.58 6.32
N GLY A 52 -1.17 8.27 6.05
CA GLY A 52 -1.21 9.49 5.25
C GLY A 52 -1.13 10.74 6.11
N ASP A 53 -0.77 11.85 5.48
CA ASP A 53 -1.09 13.17 6.05
C ASP A 53 -2.61 13.46 5.90
N PRO A 54 -3.15 14.52 6.55
CA PRO A 54 -4.59 14.81 6.49
C PRO A 54 -5.17 14.98 5.08
N SER A 55 -4.36 15.37 4.09
CA SER A 55 -4.77 15.52 2.69
C SER A 55 -4.92 14.19 1.94
N ALA A 56 -4.37 13.09 2.48
CA ALA A 56 -4.35 11.79 1.82
C ALA A 56 -5.67 11.00 1.97
N ARG A 57 -6.66 11.52 2.73
CA ARG A 57 -7.91 10.80 3.03
C ARG A 57 -8.61 10.24 1.79
N ALA A 58 -8.77 11.06 0.75
CA ALA A 58 -9.45 10.65 -0.49
C ALA A 58 -8.70 9.52 -1.22
N GLU A 59 -7.37 9.61 -1.30
CA GLU A 59 -6.52 8.57 -1.91
C GLU A 59 -6.60 7.25 -1.12
N MET A 60 -6.60 7.34 0.22
CA MET A 60 -6.69 6.16 1.07
C MET A 60 -8.07 5.50 1.00
N ALA A 61 -9.15 6.29 0.96
CA ALA A 61 -10.50 5.77 0.70
C ALA A 61 -10.59 5.06 -0.66
N GLY A 62 -9.98 5.63 -1.70
CA GLY A 62 -9.87 4.99 -3.02
C GLY A 62 -9.13 3.65 -2.96
N ALA A 63 -8.07 3.54 -2.15
CA ALA A 63 -7.36 2.28 -1.98
C ALA A 63 -8.20 1.21 -1.27
N VAL A 64 -9.04 1.59 -0.29
CA VAL A 64 -9.99 0.66 0.35
C VAL A 64 -11.00 0.15 -0.68
N TYR A 65 -11.64 1.08 -1.41
CA TYR A 65 -12.59 0.76 -2.46
C TYR A 65 -11.99 -0.18 -3.52
N LEU A 66 -10.80 0.12 -4.02
CA LEU A 66 -10.12 -0.71 -5.02
C LEU A 66 -9.74 -2.09 -4.46
N SER A 67 -9.35 -2.18 -3.19
CA SER A 67 -9.08 -3.46 -2.54
C SER A 67 -10.34 -4.33 -2.47
N GLU A 68 -11.46 -3.77 -2.03
CA GLU A 68 -12.75 -4.46 -1.97
C GLU A 68 -13.25 -4.89 -3.35
N LEU A 69 -12.96 -4.10 -4.39
CA LEU A 69 -13.32 -4.42 -5.76
C LEU A 69 -12.42 -5.50 -6.37
N LEU A 70 -11.11 -5.36 -6.26
CA LEU A 70 -10.16 -6.15 -7.05
C LEU A 70 -9.76 -7.46 -6.36
N ARG A 71 -9.65 -7.48 -5.02
CA ARG A 71 -9.20 -8.67 -4.29
C ARG A 71 -10.16 -9.86 -4.49
N PRO A 72 -11.49 -9.72 -4.42
CA PRO A 72 -12.42 -10.83 -4.70
C PRO A 72 -12.35 -11.33 -6.16
N ARG A 73 -11.80 -10.53 -7.07
CA ARG A 73 -11.60 -10.90 -8.49
C ARG A 73 -10.26 -11.60 -8.74
N GLY A 74 -9.53 -11.96 -7.68
CA GLY A 74 -8.26 -12.68 -7.77
C GLY A 74 -7.02 -11.79 -7.86
N MET A 75 -7.17 -10.47 -7.71
CA MET A 75 -6.00 -9.59 -7.65
C MET A 75 -5.17 -9.91 -6.39
N PRO A 76 -3.85 -10.16 -6.50
CA PRO A 76 -2.98 -10.41 -5.36
C PRO A 76 -2.68 -9.12 -4.59
N LEU A 77 -3.67 -8.63 -3.84
CA LEU A 77 -3.54 -7.47 -2.96
C LEU A 77 -3.42 -7.91 -1.49
N PRO A 78 -2.63 -7.19 -0.67
CA PRO A 78 -2.57 -7.49 0.76
C PRO A 78 -3.96 -7.24 1.38
N ALA A 79 -4.38 -8.09 2.33
CA ALA A 79 -5.61 -7.80 3.05
C ALA A 79 -5.46 -6.51 3.87
N ILE A 80 -6.54 -5.73 3.91
CA ILE A 80 -6.71 -4.68 4.90
C ILE A 80 -7.18 -5.34 6.19
N LEU A 81 -6.34 -5.28 7.22
CA LEU A 81 -6.59 -5.86 8.54
C LEU A 81 -7.40 -4.91 9.43
N ALA A 82 -7.15 -3.61 9.31
CA ALA A 82 -7.87 -2.55 9.99
C ALA A 82 -7.65 -1.21 9.26
N GLN A 83 -8.50 -0.23 9.53
CA GLN A 83 -8.36 1.12 8.96
C GLN A 83 -9.02 2.18 9.85
N ASP A 84 -8.55 3.42 9.71
CA ASP A 84 -9.24 4.62 10.17
C ASP A 84 -8.90 5.75 9.19
N LEU A 85 -9.92 6.27 8.50
CA LEU A 85 -9.75 7.33 7.51
C LEU A 85 -10.15 8.70 8.06
N ASP A 86 -10.81 8.74 9.22
CA ASP A 86 -11.42 9.93 9.78
C ASP A 86 -10.53 10.59 10.86
N GLY A 87 -9.58 9.83 11.42
CA GLY A 87 -8.56 10.33 12.31
C GLY A 87 -7.70 11.47 11.73
N GLU A 88 -6.92 12.12 12.61
CA GLU A 88 -6.01 13.21 12.24
C GLU A 88 -5.06 12.80 11.10
N PHE A 89 -4.50 11.59 11.22
CA PHE A 89 -3.74 10.94 10.16
C PHE A 89 -4.51 9.71 9.69
N PRO A 90 -5.02 9.68 8.45
CA PRO A 90 -5.68 8.50 7.92
C PRO A 90 -4.66 7.35 7.82
N TRP A 91 -5.06 6.13 8.17
CA TRP A 91 -4.18 4.97 8.14
C TRP A 91 -4.89 3.68 7.69
N LEU A 92 -4.12 2.79 7.06
CA LEU A 92 -4.49 1.41 6.79
C LEU A 92 -3.45 0.49 7.44
N LEU A 93 -3.93 -0.56 8.11
CA LEU A 93 -3.12 -1.69 8.53
C LEU A 93 -3.32 -2.84 7.54
N LEU A 94 -2.24 -3.36 7.00
CA LEU A 94 -2.21 -4.30 5.88
C LEU A 94 -1.43 -5.57 6.25
N GLU A 95 -1.79 -6.68 5.62
CA GLU A 95 -0.93 -7.87 5.59
C GLU A 95 0.43 -7.53 4.97
N ARG A 96 1.51 -8.07 5.55
CA ARG A 96 2.84 -8.00 4.93
C ARG A 96 2.97 -9.15 3.93
N PHE A 97 3.08 -8.83 2.64
CA PHE A 97 3.43 -9.86 1.67
C PHE A 97 4.85 -10.40 1.89
N PRO A 98 5.08 -11.71 1.74
CA PRO A 98 6.43 -12.24 1.74
C PRO A 98 7.15 -11.82 0.45
N GLY A 99 8.46 -11.59 0.55
CA GLY A 99 9.32 -11.33 -0.61
C GLY A 99 10.09 -10.03 -0.52
N THR A 100 10.91 -9.83 -1.56
CA THR A 100 11.85 -8.73 -1.70
C THR A 100 11.35 -7.76 -2.76
N ASP A 101 11.56 -6.47 -2.55
CA ASP A 101 11.18 -5.43 -3.52
C ASP A 101 11.84 -5.69 -4.87
N LEU A 102 11.05 -5.67 -5.95
CA LEU A 102 11.54 -6.00 -7.29
C LEU A 102 12.68 -5.07 -7.72
N GLY A 103 12.62 -3.79 -7.39
CA GLY A 103 13.67 -2.82 -7.74
C GLY A 103 15.04 -3.17 -7.16
N THR A 104 15.08 -3.93 -6.06
CA THR A 104 16.34 -4.36 -5.43
C THR A 104 16.93 -5.64 -6.03
N VAL A 105 16.12 -6.46 -6.70
CA VAL A 105 16.55 -7.77 -7.21
C VAL A 105 16.50 -7.88 -8.73
N ILE A 106 15.90 -6.92 -9.43
CA ILE A 106 15.63 -7.01 -10.87
C ILE A 106 16.89 -7.31 -11.71
N SER A 107 18.06 -6.80 -11.30
CA SER A 107 19.33 -7.00 -12.01
C SER A 107 19.91 -8.41 -11.92
N ILE A 108 19.42 -9.23 -10.98
CA ILE A 108 19.89 -10.60 -10.77
C ILE A 108 18.85 -11.66 -11.15
N LEU A 109 17.70 -11.24 -11.67
CA LEU A 109 16.65 -12.15 -12.12
C LEU A 109 17.02 -12.77 -13.47
N THR A 110 16.69 -14.04 -13.64
CA THR A 110 16.81 -14.72 -14.94
C THR A 110 15.68 -14.32 -15.87
N ASP A 111 15.87 -14.50 -17.18
CA ASP A 111 14.83 -14.26 -18.19
C ASP A 111 13.53 -15.02 -17.88
N ALA A 112 13.64 -16.29 -17.45
CA ALA A 112 12.48 -17.09 -17.05
C ALA A 112 11.74 -16.51 -15.83
N GLN A 113 12.45 -15.90 -14.87
CA GLN A 113 11.84 -15.22 -13.73
C GLN A 113 11.17 -13.91 -14.16
N LEU A 114 11.81 -13.15 -15.06
CA LEU A 114 11.26 -11.91 -15.62
C LEU A 114 9.99 -12.18 -16.43
N GLU A 115 9.98 -13.23 -17.26
CA GLU A 115 8.80 -13.64 -18.03
C GLU A 115 7.62 -14.00 -17.10
N LYS A 116 7.90 -14.73 -16.02
CA LYS A 116 6.88 -15.05 -15.01
C LYS A 116 6.31 -13.81 -14.31
N ILE A 117 7.16 -12.82 -14.01
CA ILE A 117 6.72 -11.54 -13.44
C ILE A 117 5.85 -10.79 -14.45
N ALA A 118 6.31 -10.65 -15.69
CA ALA A 118 5.59 -9.97 -16.76
C ALA A 118 4.20 -10.59 -16.99
N SER A 119 4.12 -11.92 -17.04
CA SER A 119 2.86 -12.66 -17.15
C SER A 119 1.90 -12.36 -16.00
N ARG A 120 2.39 -12.32 -14.75
CA ARG A 120 1.58 -11.99 -13.57
C ARG A 120 1.10 -10.54 -13.57
N VAL A 121 1.95 -9.60 -14.02
CA VAL A 121 1.57 -8.19 -14.17
C VAL A 121 0.48 -8.04 -15.24
N ALA A 122 0.64 -8.71 -16.40
CA ALA A 122 -0.37 -8.68 -17.46
C ALA A 122 -1.72 -9.25 -16.98
N HIS A 123 -1.70 -10.34 -16.21
CA HIS A 123 -2.90 -10.90 -15.61
C HIS A 123 -3.58 -9.92 -14.63
N ALA A 124 -2.80 -9.28 -13.75
CA ALA A 124 -3.30 -8.25 -12.84
C ALA A 124 -3.94 -7.06 -13.61
N GLN A 125 -3.28 -6.60 -14.69
CA GLN A 125 -3.81 -5.54 -15.55
C GLN A 125 -5.13 -5.94 -16.22
N ALA A 126 -5.26 -7.20 -16.66
CA ALA A 126 -6.51 -7.71 -17.23
C ALA A 126 -7.66 -7.71 -16.20
N ILE A 127 -7.39 -8.10 -14.96
CA ILE A 127 -8.39 -8.03 -13.86
C ILE A 127 -8.81 -6.57 -13.62
N ALA A 128 -7.85 -5.65 -13.53
CA ALA A 128 -8.14 -4.24 -13.31
C ALA A 128 -8.95 -3.62 -14.46
N GLY A 129 -8.56 -3.91 -15.71
CA GLY A 129 -9.25 -3.42 -16.92
C GLY A 129 -10.67 -3.97 -17.12
N GLY A 130 -11.01 -5.11 -16.49
CA GLY A 130 -12.35 -5.67 -16.50
C GLY A 130 -13.33 -5.02 -15.51
N THR A 131 -12.89 -4.04 -14.71
CA THR A 131 -13.77 -3.29 -13.83
C THR A 131 -14.36 -2.08 -14.56
N ALA A 132 -15.65 -1.80 -14.36
CA ALA A 132 -16.28 -0.62 -14.93
C ALA A 132 -15.52 0.61 -14.40
N SER A 133 -14.76 1.28 -15.28
CA SER A 133 -14.07 2.50 -14.93
C SER A 133 -15.12 3.58 -14.70
N VAL A 134 -15.54 3.78 -13.46
CA VAL A 134 -16.05 5.09 -13.06
C VAL A 134 -14.82 5.98 -13.16
N GLY A 135 -14.73 6.72 -14.27
CA GLY A 135 -13.48 7.23 -14.82
C GLY A 135 -12.49 7.79 -13.79
N ARG A 136 -11.21 7.56 -14.09
CA ARG A 136 -9.98 8.04 -13.40
C ARG A 136 -9.41 7.10 -12.34
N TYR A 137 -8.59 6.16 -12.78
CA TYR A 137 -7.37 5.81 -12.07
C TYR A 137 -6.23 5.57 -13.08
N GLY A 138 -5.62 6.68 -13.50
CA GLY A 138 -4.28 6.74 -14.06
C GLY A 138 -3.66 8.01 -13.48
N VAL A 139 -2.58 7.87 -12.70
CA VAL A 139 -1.76 9.02 -12.31
C VAL A 139 -0.98 9.45 -13.54
N ASP A 140 -1.64 10.17 -14.44
CA ASP A 140 -0.96 11.05 -15.37
C ASP A 140 -0.98 12.45 -14.78
N PHE A 141 0.22 13.02 -14.68
CA PHE A 141 0.44 14.32 -14.07
C PHE A 141 -0.23 15.40 -14.93
N HIS A 142 -0.78 16.38 -14.22
CA HIS A 142 -1.23 17.67 -14.73
C HIS A 142 -0.27 18.22 -15.80
N ARG A 143 -0.69 18.18 -17.07
CA ARG A 143 -0.26 19.15 -18.07
C ARG A 143 -1.48 19.98 -18.42
N ASP A 144 -1.54 21.15 -17.79
CA ASP A 144 -2.42 22.21 -18.22
C ASP A 144 -2.23 22.47 -19.71
N LEU A 145 -3.37 22.59 -20.36
CA LEU A 145 -3.56 23.13 -21.68
C LEU A 145 -2.95 24.54 -21.72
N THR A 146 -2.06 24.77 -22.67
CA THR A 146 -1.99 26.04 -23.37
C THR A 146 -1.86 25.72 -24.84
N LEU A 147 -2.97 25.86 -25.56
CA LEU A 147 -3.00 26.06 -27.00
C LEU A 147 -3.80 27.35 -27.18
N ASP A 148 -3.07 28.37 -27.66
CA ASP A 148 -3.45 29.66 -28.25
C ASP A 148 -4.81 30.30 -27.90
#